data_AF-A0A4Q6BF65-F1
#
_entry.id   AF-A0A4Q6BF65-F1
#
_cell.length_a   1.000
_cell.length_b   1.000
_cell.length_c   1.000
_cell.angle_alpha   90.00
_cell.angle_beta   90.00
_cell.angle_gamma   90.00
#
_symmetry.space_group_name_H-M   'P 1'
#
loop_
_entity.id
_entity.type
_entity.pdbx_description
1 polymer ?
#
loop_
_entity_poly.entity_id
_entity_poly.type
_entity_poly.pdbx_seq_one_letter_code
_entity_poly.pdbx_strand_id
1 'polypeptide(L)'
;MEDRMTTGRRPAGSWRVAAAVAAALASGFATQSVHAQQAAADELGEVTVTGSRIVRRDLDAASPIVTVSEDTFENTSAVSVEAALNELPQFKPDRTQFVAGDVQASAFNTPGISSVNLRGLGSNRNLVLLDGRRAQPANATLTVDVNSIPAAAIANVEVISGGASATYGADAIAGVVNFKLKRDFQGLVVDLQSGITEQGDGDETRLSGLIGGNFGDGRGNVMVGLELARRGSVMERDRDFFVAGFNDPQTTGSPLSSFASYNPAGPNGPSQAAVNSVFGTTPGAAART
;
A
#
# COMPACT_ATOMS: atom_id res chain seq x y z
N MET A 1 -49.58 31.12 58.15
CA MET A 1 -50.69 30.18 57.96
C MET A 1 -50.19 29.13 56.98
N GLU A 2 -49.38 28.20 57.49
CA GLU A 2 -49.82 26.87 57.97
C GLU A 2 -50.12 25.97 56.77
N ASP A 3 -49.16 25.13 56.40
CA ASP A 3 -48.93 23.77 56.92
C ASP A 3 -49.70 22.74 56.10
N ARG A 4 -48.96 21.90 55.36
CA ARG A 4 -49.28 20.48 55.24
C ARG A 4 -48.10 19.65 54.76
N MET A 5 -47.57 18.94 55.74
CA MET A 5 -46.67 17.79 55.71
C MET A 5 -47.17 16.57 54.89
N THR A 6 -46.18 15.85 54.31
CA THR A 6 -46.03 14.37 54.21
C THR A 6 -46.92 13.61 53.20
N THR A 7 -46.53 12.53 52.49
CA THR A 7 -45.48 11.49 52.61
C THR A 7 -45.28 10.81 51.23
N GLY A 8 -44.08 10.31 50.90
CA GLY A 8 -43.92 9.51 49.66
C GLY A 8 -42.57 8.84 49.40
N ARG A 9 -42.00 8.15 50.40
CA ARG A 9 -41.15 6.92 50.33
C ARG A 9 -40.10 6.73 49.19
N ARG A 10 -38.83 6.67 49.60
CA ARG A 10 -37.66 6.10 48.86
C ARG A 10 -37.69 4.55 48.82
N PRO A 11 -36.91 3.93 47.92
CA PRO A 11 -35.69 3.21 48.36
C PRO A 11 -34.46 3.63 47.52
N ALA A 12 -33.28 3.95 48.08
CA ALA A 12 -32.27 3.03 48.65
C ALA A 12 -31.83 1.95 47.64
N GLY A 13 -30.59 1.81 47.18
CA GLY A 13 -29.32 2.47 47.43
C GLY A 13 -28.20 1.59 46.84
N SER A 14 -27.09 2.18 46.36
CA SER A 14 -25.80 1.48 46.12
C SER A 14 -24.68 2.41 45.63
N TRP A 15 -24.50 3.58 46.25
CA TRP A 15 -23.30 4.42 46.03
C TRP A 15 -22.36 4.30 47.23
N ARG A 16 -21.65 3.17 47.30
CA ARG A 16 -20.60 2.93 48.33
C ARG A 16 -19.33 2.25 47.80
N VAL A 17 -19.06 2.30 46.49
CA VAL A 17 -17.82 1.72 45.91
C VAL A 17 -16.87 2.77 45.31
N ALA A 18 -17.30 4.02 45.10
CA ALA A 18 -16.46 5.05 44.48
C ALA A 18 -15.48 5.79 45.42
N ALA A 19 -15.52 5.55 46.74
CA ALA A 19 -14.74 6.30 47.73
C ALA A 19 -13.42 5.64 48.16
N ALA A 20 -13.07 4.46 47.63
CA ALA A 20 -11.89 3.70 48.05
C ALA A 20 -10.66 3.83 47.12
N VAL A 21 -10.77 4.44 45.93
CA VAL A 21 -9.65 4.58 44.99
C VAL A 21 -8.98 5.98 45.07
N ALA A 22 -9.66 6.97 45.64
CA ALA A 22 -9.14 8.34 45.76
C ALA A 22 -8.14 8.55 46.92
N ALA A 23 -8.00 7.58 47.84
CA ALA A 23 -7.11 7.69 49.00
C ALA A 23 -5.70 7.10 48.78
N ALA A 24 -5.42 6.49 47.62
CA ALA A 24 -4.12 5.88 47.31
C ALA A 24 -3.16 6.80 46.52
N LEU A 25 -3.60 7.99 46.09
CA LEU A 25 -2.81 8.91 45.25
C LEU A 25 -2.25 10.14 45.99
N ALA A 26 -2.42 10.24 47.31
CA ALA A 26 -2.07 11.44 48.09
C ALA A 26 -0.81 11.31 48.98
N SER A 27 -0.10 10.19 48.95
CA SER A 27 1.06 9.94 49.84
C SER A 27 2.36 9.71 49.06
N GLY A 28 2.73 10.65 48.19
CA GLY A 28 3.97 10.57 47.40
C GLY A 28 4.70 11.89 47.11
N PHE A 29 4.24 13.02 47.66
CA PHE A 29 4.94 14.31 47.48
C PHE A 29 5.88 14.58 48.67
N ALA A 30 7.05 13.97 48.64
CA ALA A 30 8.18 14.34 49.49
C ALA A 30 9.34 14.84 48.60
N THR A 31 9.54 16.16 48.64
CA THR A 31 10.80 16.90 48.44
C THR A 31 11.91 16.23 47.62
N GLN A 32 12.05 16.64 46.36
CA GLN A 32 13.32 16.53 45.64
C GLN A 32 13.90 17.93 45.40
N SER A 33 15.11 18.08 45.91
CA SER A 33 16.01 19.22 45.81
C SER A 33 16.27 19.63 44.37
N VAL A 34 16.15 20.93 44.08
CA VAL A 34 16.64 21.56 42.87
C VAL A 34 18.16 21.40 42.82
N HIS A 35 18.66 20.61 41.88
CA HIS A 35 20.08 20.58 41.52
C HIS A 35 20.30 21.45 40.28
N ALA A 36 21.28 22.33 40.40
CA ALA A 36 21.73 23.25 39.36
C ALA A 36 22.17 22.47 38.12
N GLN A 37 21.80 23.01 36.96
CA GLN A 37 22.15 22.50 35.65
C GLN A 37 23.65 22.63 35.41
N GLN A 38 24.40 21.56 35.67
CA GLN A 38 25.73 21.38 35.12
C GLN A 38 25.54 20.91 33.68
N ALA A 39 25.90 21.77 32.73
CA ALA A 39 25.95 21.43 31.32
C ALA A 39 26.92 20.25 31.13
N ALA A 40 26.37 19.04 30.99
CA ALA A 40 27.09 17.93 30.39
C ALA A 40 27.24 18.29 28.91
N ALA A 41 28.49 18.50 28.49
CA ALA A 41 28.83 18.54 27.08
C ALA A 41 28.34 17.22 26.46
N ASP A 42 27.44 17.35 25.50
CA ASP A 42 26.95 16.26 24.68
C ASP A 42 28.16 15.70 23.92
N GLU A 43 28.76 14.62 24.44
CA GLU A 43 29.65 13.80 23.64
C GLU A 43 28.81 13.24 22.51
N LEU A 44 28.92 13.84 21.33
CA LEU A 44 28.44 13.28 20.08
C LEU A 44 28.99 11.86 20.00
N GLY A 45 28.13 10.88 20.28
CA GLY A 45 28.48 9.47 20.16
C GLY A 45 29.08 9.24 18.79
N GLU A 46 30.31 8.73 18.76
CA GLU A 46 30.98 8.38 17.52
C GLU A 46 30.10 7.35 16.77
N VAL A 47 29.41 7.80 15.73
CA VAL A 47 28.69 6.91 14.83
C VAL A 47 29.71 6.31 13.88
N THR A 48 30.36 5.25 14.32
CA THR A 48 31.21 4.44 13.44
C THR A 48 30.32 3.67 12.47
N VAL A 49 30.11 4.23 11.26
CA VAL A 49 29.48 3.52 10.15
C VAL A 49 30.46 2.47 9.65
N THR A 50 30.37 1.26 10.20
CA THR A 50 31.07 0.10 9.65
C THR A 50 30.46 -0.15 8.26
N GLY A 51 31.25 0.02 7.20
CA GLY A 51 30.78 -0.09 5.81
C GLY A 51 29.84 -1.29 5.67
N SER A 52 28.56 -1.02 5.39
CA SER A 52 27.54 -2.05 5.49
C SER A 52 27.92 -3.19 4.56
N ARG A 53 28.09 -4.40 5.09
CA ARG A 53 28.26 -5.62 4.28
C ARG A 53 26.97 -6.03 3.58
N ILE A 54 26.06 -5.08 3.38
CA ILE A 54 24.89 -5.22 2.53
C ILE A 54 25.44 -5.33 1.13
N VAL A 55 25.35 -6.54 0.56
CA VAL A 55 25.75 -6.84 -0.81
C VAL A 55 24.86 -6.02 -1.74
N ARG A 56 25.33 -4.81 -2.07
CA ARG A 56 24.68 -3.90 -3.01
C ARG A 56 24.95 -4.36 -4.44
N ARG A 57 24.10 -5.29 -4.91
CA ARG A 57 24.13 -5.78 -6.30
C ARG A 57 23.89 -4.66 -7.32
N ASP A 58 23.29 -3.56 -6.88
CA ASP A 58 23.07 -2.31 -7.62
C ASP A 58 24.36 -1.61 -8.07
N LEU A 59 25.50 -1.83 -7.39
CA LEU A 59 26.77 -1.18 -7.76
C LEU A 59 27.50 -1.86 -8.92
N ASP A 60 27.24 -3.15 -9.16
CA ASP A 60 27.87 -3.96 -10.23
C ASP A 60 26.88 -4.34 -11.35
N ALA A 61 25.63 -3.89 -11.28
CA ALA A 61 24.59 -4.29 -12.23
C ALA A 61 24.58 -3.41 -13.49
N ALA A 62 24.54 -4.05 -14.65
CA ALA A 62 24.38 -3.38 -15.95
C ALA A 62 22.99 -2.72 -16.13
N SER A 63 21.99 -3.17 -15.35
CA SER A 63 20.64 -2.59 -15.31
C SER A 63 20.32 -2.09 -13.90
N PRO A 64 19.58 -0.97 -13.74
CA PRO A 64 19.15 -0.49 -12.43
C PRO A 64 18.33 -1.55 -11.67
N ILE A 65 18.77 -1.85 -10.44
CA ILE A 65 18.09 -2.74 -9.51
C ILE A 65 17.55 -1.92 -8.34
N VAL A 66 16.25 -2.06 -8.07
CA VAL A 66 15.59 -1.47 -6.90
C VAL A 66 15.17 -2.61 -5.98
N THR A 67 15.54 -2.52 -4.70
CA THR A 67 15.09 -3.47 -3.69
C THR A 67 14.06 -2.80 -2.80
N VAL A 68 12.89 -3.41 -2.71
CA VAL A 68 11.79 -3.01 -1.82
C VAL A 68 11.87 -3.91 -0.60
N SER A 69 12.12 -3.33 0.58
CA SER A 69 12.24 -4.08 1.83
C SER A 69 10.87 -4.43 2.41
N GLU A 70 10.85 -5.41 3.31
CA GLU A 70 9.69 -5.76 4.14
C GLU A 70 9.04 -4.54 4.80
N ASP A 71 9.86 -3.65 5.38
CA ASP A 71 9.38 -2.42 6.03
C ASP A 71 8.49 -1.57 5.13
N THR A 72 8.71 -1.58 3.81
CA THR A 72 7.84 -0.83 2.90
C THR A 72 6.43 -1.43 2.89
N PHE A 73 6.29 -2.76 2.91
CA PHE A 73 4.99 -3.43 2.96
C PHE A 73 4.30 -3.24 4.30
N GLU A 74 5.04 -3.25 5.40
CA GLU A 74 4.48 -2.97 6.74
C GLU A 74 4.02 -1.52 6.86
N ASN A 75 4.79 -0.56 6.33
CA ASN A 75 4.49 0.87 6.47
C ASN A 75 3.45 1.40 5.48
N THR A 76 3.27 0.76 4.31
CA THR A 76 2.36 1.26 3.27
C THR A 76 0.89 1.03 3.58
N SER A 77 0.54 0.30 4.66
CA SER A 77 -0.85 -0.09 4.97
C SER A 77 -1.58 -0.59 3.73
N ALA A 78 -0.88 -1.27 2.84
CA ALA A 78 -1.43 -1.71 1.57
C ALA A 78 -2.10 -3.07 1.76
N VAL A 79 -3.36 -3.19 1.34
CA VAL A 79 -4.12 -4.45 1.44
C VAL A 79 -3.64 -5.48 0.40
N SER A 80 -2.96 -5.06 -0.66
CA SER A 80 -2.35 -5.94 -1.67
C SER A 80 -0.87 -5.60 -1.87
N VAL A 81 -0.07 -6.63 -2.16
CA VAL A 81 1.36 -6.48 -2.51
C VAL A 81 1.55 -5.55 -3.72
N GLU A 82 0.65 -5.62 -4.69
CA GLU A 82 0.65 -4.74 -5.86
C GLU A 82 0.38 -3.27 -5.52
N ALA A 83 -0.51 -2.97 -4.58
CA ALA A 83 -0.75 -1.59 -4.17
C ALA A 83 0.52 -0.96 -3.58
N ALA A 84 1.25 -1.69 -2.73
CA ALA A 84 2.54 -1.24 -2.22
C ALA A 84 3.59 -1.04 -3.33
N LEU A 85 3.60 -1.91 -4.36
CA LEU A 85 4.53 -1.77 -5.49
C LEU A 85 4.16 -0.61 -6.41
N ASN A 86 2.88 -0.29 -6.57
CA ASN A 86 2.41 0.81 -7.42
C ASN A 86 2.77 2.21 -6.87
N GLU A 87 3.12 2.32 -5.58
CA GLU A 87 3.68 3.55 -5.01
C GLU A 87 5.08 3.87 -5.58
N LEU A 88 5.76 2.88 -6.17
CA LEU A 88 7.07 3.07 -6.76
C LEU A 88 6.95 3.58 -8.21
N PRO A 89 7.76 4.58 -8.61
CA PRO A 89 7.63 5.25 -9.91
C PRO A 89 7.89 4.34 -11.12
N GLN A 90 8.49 3.17 -10.89
CA GLN A 90 8.79 2.17 -11.91
C GLN A 90 7.59 1.28 -12.26
N PHE A 91 6.56 1.25 -11.41
CA PHE A 91 5.32 0.54 -11.65
C PHE A 91 4.24 1.48 -12.16
N LYS A 92 3.31 0.93 -12.95
CA LYS A 92 2.04 1.57 -13.23
C LYS A 92 0.92 0.63 -12.80
N PRO A 93 -0.16 1.17 -12.22
CA PRO A 93 -1.43 0.46 -12.10
C PRO A 93 -1.80 -0.26 -13.41
N ASP A 94 -2.05 -1.56 -13.33
CA ASP A 94 -2.56 -2.38 -14.43
C ASP A 94 -3.91 -2.99 -14.01
N ARG A 95 -3.96 -4.29 -13.73
CA ARG A 95 -5.10 -4.89 -13.04
C ARG A 95 -4.93 -4.68 -11.55
N THR A 96 -5.43 -3.55 -11.11
CA THR A 96 -5.50 -3.23 -9.68
C THR A 96 -6.86 -3.61 -9.13
N GLN A 97 -6.97 -3.58 -7.82
CA GLN A 97 -8.23 -3.74 -7.10
C GLN A 97 -9.35 -2.76 -7.49
N PHE A 98 -9.03 -1.59 -8.07
CA PHE A 98 -9.99 -0.55 -8.43
C PHE A 98 -10.27 -0.49 -9.94
N VAL A 99 -9.46 -1.18 -10.76
CA VAL A 99 -9.62 -1.24 -12.21
C VAL A 99 -10.26 -2.59 -12.56
N ALA A 100 -11.56 -2.69 -12.29
CA ALA A 100 -12.37 -3.81 -12.78
C ALA A 100 -12.67 -3.58 -14.26
N GLY A 101 -11.95 -4.29 -15.13
CA GLY A 101 -12.30 -4.38 -16.55
C GLY A 101 -13.52 -5.27 -16.77
N ASP A 102 -13.47 -6.12 -17.78
CA ASP A 102 -14.49 -7.13 -17.99
C ASP A 102 -14.60 -8.06 -16.76
N VAL A 103 -15.83 -8.22 -16.24
CA VAL A 103 -16.13 -9.09 -15.09
C VAL A 103 -16.40 -10.54 -15.51
N GLN A 104 -16.46 -10.81 -16.82
CA GLN A 104 -16.66 -12.15 -17.36
C GLN A 104 -15.32 -12.91 -17.42
N ALA A 105 -15.24 -14.02 -16.69
CA ALA A 105 -14.07 -14.88 -16.75
C ALA A 105 -13.93 -15.52 -18.15
N SER A 106 -12.71 -15.50 -18.69
CA SER A 106 -12.36 -16.17 -19.96
C SER A 106 -10.92 -16.67 -19.90
N ALA A 107 -10.47 -17.39 -20.93
CA ALA A 107 -9.08 -17.84 -21.03
C ALA A 107 -8.05 -16.68 -20.96
N PHE A 108 -8.47 -15.46 -21.31
CA PHE A 108 -7.61 -14.27 -21.33
C PHE A 108 -8.00 -13.23 -20.27
N ASN A 109 -9.06 -13.49 -19.50
CA ASN A 109 -9.56 -12.56 -18.50
C ASN A 109 -9.84 -13.29 -17.18
N THR A 110 -9.08 -12.94 -16.15
CA THR A 110 -9.32 -13.44 -14.79
C THR A 110 -9.74 -12.25 -13.93
N PRO A 111 -11.04 -12.10 -13.61
CA PRO A 111 -11.50 -11.06 -12.69
C PRO A 111 -10.89 -11.24 -11.30
N GLY A 112 -10.54 -10.13 -10.64
CA GLY A 112 -10.04 -10.14 -9.26
C GLY A 112 -8.57 -10.50 -9.07
N ILE A 113 -7.82 -10.79 -10.13
CA ILE A 113 -6.35 -10.93 -10.04
C ILE A 113 -5.70 -9.57 -9.84
N SER A 114 -4.53 -9.57 -9.22
CA SER A 114 -3.65 -8.41 -9.17
C SER A 114 -2.37 -8.70 -9.95
N SER A 115 -1.98 -7.78 -10.83
CA SER A 115 -0.79 -7.91 -11.67
C SER A 115 0.18 -6.77 -11.45
N VAL A 116 1.47 -7.03 -11.68
CA VAL A 116 2.49 -5.98 -11.73
C VAL A 116 2.70 -5.53 -13.16
N ASN A 117 2.89 -4.23 -13.40
CA ASN A 117 3.22 -3.69 -14.72
C ASN A 117 4.35 -2.67 -14.61
N LEU A 118 5.51 -3.04 -15.16
CA LEU A 118 6.68 -2.16 -15.16
C LEU A 118 6.58 -1.16 -16.30
N ARG A 119 6.66 0.13 -15.96
CA ARG A 119 6.66 1.28 -16.90
C ARG A 119 5.43 1.36 -17.81
N GLY A 120 4.36 0.61 -17.55
CA GLY A 120 3.14 0.63 -18.35
C GLY A 120 3.23 -0.13 -19.67
N LEU A 121 4.18 -1.06 -19.83
CA LEU A 121 4.36 -1.84 -21.06
C LEU A 121 3.46 -3.07 -21.14
N GLY A 122 2.70 -3.35 -20.07
CA GLY A 122 1.75 -4.46 -19.95
C GLY A 122 2.24 -5.52 -18.96
N SER A 123 1.30 -6.14 -18.23
CA SER A 123 1.59 -7.20 -17.24
C SER A 123 2.12 -8.51 -17.81
N ASN A 124 2.05 -8.68 -19.13
CA ASN A 124 2.63 -9.83 -19.85
C ASN A 124 4.01 -9.52 -20.45
N ARG A 125 4.57 -8.33 -20.15
CA ARG A 125 5.87 -7.87 -20.65
C ARG A 125 6.91 -7.69 -19.55
N ASN A 126 6.58 -8.01 -18.30
CA ASN A 126 7.53 -8.20 -17.23
C ASN A 126 7.55 -9.66 -16.80
N LEU A 127 8.70 -10.09 -16.28
CA LEU A 127 8.83 -11.44 -15.74
C LEU A 127 8.67 -11.40 -14.21
N VAL A 128 7.72 -12.17 -13.69
CA VAL A 128 7.56 -12.36 -12.24
C VAL A 128 8.27 -13.63 -11.80
N LEU A 129 9.13 -13.49 -10.78
CA LEU A 129 9.87 -14.57 -10.16
C LEU A 129 9.48 -14.72 -8.69
N LEU A 130 9.45 -15.96 -8.21
CA LEU A 130 9.40 -16.32 -6.81
C LEU A 130 10.71 -17.04 -6.47
N ASP A 131 11.53 -16.44 -5.62
CA ASP A 131 12.87 -16.94 -5.28
C ASP A 131 13.76 -17.24 -6.49
N GLY A 132 13.64 -16.44 -7.55
CA GLY A 132 14.38 -16.62 -8.81
C GLY A 132 13.82 -17.70 -9.74
N ARG A 133 12.70 -18.35 -9.40
CA ARG A 133 11.96 -19.26 -10.29
C ARG A 133 10.75 -18.56 -10.89
N ARG A 134 10.42 -18.89 -12.13
CA ARG A 134 9.29 -18.27 -12.84
C ARG A 134 7.98 -18.60 -12.14
N ALA A 135 7.21 -17.57 -11.79
CA ALA A 135 5.89 -17.76 -11.21
C ALA A 135 4.90 -18.29 -12.26
N GLN A 136 3.92 -19.06 -11.82
CA GLN A 136 2.93 -19.66 -12.71
C GLN A 136 1.93 -18.59 -13.17
N PRO A 137 1.69 -18.45 -14.49
CA PRO A 137 0.66 -17.54 -14.98
C PRO A 137 -0.75 -17.96 -14.54
N ALA A 138 -1.59 -16.97 -14.28
CA ALA A 138 -2.99 -17.15 -13.89
C ALA A 138 -3.92 -17.39 -15.10
N ASN A 139 -3.49 -17.05 -16.32
CA ASN A 139 -4.29 -17.23 -17.54
C ASN A 139 -3.44 -17.27 -18.84
N ALA A 140 -4.09 -17.39 -19.99
CA ALA A 140 -3.44 -17.53 -21.29
C ALA A 140 -2.72 -16.25 -21.79
N THR A 141 -2.88 -15.11 -21.11
CA THR A 141 -2.09 -13.89 -21.39
C THR A 141 -0.69 -13.92 -20.79
N LEU A 142 -0.36 -14.96 -20.03
CA LEU A 142 0.89 -15.11 -19.27
C LEU A 142 1.05 -14.12 -18.10
N THR A 143 -0.05 -13.49 -17.66
CA THR A 143 -0.06 -12.61 -16.48
C THR A 143 -0.03 -13.44 -15.20
N VAL A 144 0.78 -13.04 -14.23
CA VAL A 144 0.87 -13.68 -12.90
C VAL A 144 -0.01 -12.92 -11.91
N ASP A 145 -0.77 -13.67 -11.10
CA ASP A 145 -1.56 -13.12 -10.01
C ASP A 145 -0.72 -13.03 -8.73
N VAL A 146 -0.35 -11.82 -8.33
CA VAL A 146 0.49 -11.59 -7.14
C VAL A 146 -0.28 -11.70 -5.84
N ASN A 147 -1.62 -11.76 -5.87
CA ASN A 147 -2.43 -12.05 -4.68
C ASN A 147 -2.18 -13.46 -4.12
N SER A 148 -1.57 -14.34 -4.93
CA SER A 148 -1.20 -15.70 -4.50
C SER A 148 -0.01 -15.75 -3.53
N ILE A 149 0.68 -14.63 -3.32
CA ILE A 149 1.87 -14.54 -2.46
C ILE A 149 1.50 -13.70 -1.22
N PRO A 150 1.36 -14.32 -0.02
CA PRO A 150 1.08 -13.58 1.20
C PRO A 150 2.17 -12.56 1.51
N ALA A 151 1.79 -11.32 1.79
CA ALA A 151 2.75 -10.24 2.06
C ALA A 151 3.68 -10.58 3.23
N ALA A 152 3.15 -11.21 4.28
CA ALA A 152 3.90 -11.61 5.47
C ALA A 152 5.05 -12.60 5.18
N ALA A 153 4.96 -13.37 4.08
CA ALA A 153 5.98 -14.33 3.67
C ALA A 153 7.12 -13.69 2.85
N ILE A 154 6.93 -12.47 2.35
CA ILE A 154 7.90 -11.74 1.53
C ILE A 154 8.95 -11.12 2.46
N ALA A 155 10.23 -11.37 2.18
CA ALA A 155 11.34 -10.69 2.81
C ALA A 155 11.68 -9.39 2.07
N ASN A 156 11.70 -9.45 0.74
CA ASN A 156 11.95 -8.28 -0.11
C ASN A 156 11.50 -8.54 -1.55
N VAL A 157 11.31 -7.48 -2.32
CA VAL A 157 11.05 -7.54 -3.76
C VAL A 157 12.18 -6.86 -4.50
N GLU A 158 12.87 -7.62 -5.37
CA GLU A 158 13.89 -7.08 -6.25
C GLU A 158 13.27 -6.75 -7.61
N VAL A 159 13.48 -5.52 -8.07
CA VAL A 159 12.96 -5.04 -9.34
C VAL A 159 14.13 -4.65 -10.22
N ILE A 160 14.23 -5.30 -11.38
CA ILE A 160 15.24 -5.01 -12.39
C ILE A 160 14.51 -4.38 -13.57
N SER A 161 14.80 -3.12 -13.86
CA SER A 161 14.11 -2.39 -14.93
C SER A 161 14.94 -2.31 -16.21
N GLY A 162 14.34 -2.70 -17.34
CA GLY A 162 14.96 -2.64 -18.67
C GLY A 162 16.08 -3.66 -18.93
N GLY A 163 16.16 -4.14 -20.18
CA GLY A 163 17.29 -4.94 -20.68
C GLY A 163 17.47 -6.33 -20.07
N ALA A 164 16.55 -6.80 -19.24
CA ALA A 164 16.67 -8.09 -18.55
C ALA A 164 16.41 -9.30 -19.47
N SER A 165 15.88 -9.10 -20.69
CA SER A 165 15.60 -10.18 -21.63
C SER A 165 16.81 -11.01 -22.03
N ALA A 166 18.02 -10.42 -22.03
CA ALA A 166 19.25 -11.12 -22.38
C ALA A 166 19.61 -12.21 -21.35
N THR A 167 19.25 -12.01 -20.08
CA THR A 167 19.58 -12.94 -18.98
C THR A 167 18.39 -13.81 -18.60
N TYR A 168 17.18 -13.25 -18.60
CA TYR A 168 15.98 -13.92 -18.09
C TYR A 168 15.02 -14.39 -19.18
N GLY A 169 15.25 -14.04 -20.45
CA GLY A 169 14.49 -14.50 -21.61
C GLY A 169 13.40 -13.51 -22.10
N ALA A 170 12.65 -13.94 -23.10
CA ALA A 170 11.77 -13.08 -23.91
C ALA A 170 10.66 -12.36 -23.14
N ASP A 171 10.25 -12.85 -21.97
CA ASP A 171 9.18 -12.24 -21.17
C ASP A 171 9.64 -11.00 -20.37
N ALA A 172 10.96 -10.82 -20.20
CA ALA A 172 11.54 -9.76 -19.37
C ALA A 172 11.82 -8.46 -20.15
N ILE A 173 10.89 -8.04 -21.02
CA ILE A 173 11.05 -6.86 -21.90
C ILE A 173 11.06 -5.57 -21.09
N ALA A 174 10.05 -5.38 -20.25
CA ALA A 174 9.95 -4.25 -19.33
C ALA A 174 10.93 -4.41 -18.15
N GLY A 175 11.18 -5.65 -17.74
CA GLY A 175 12.06 -5.99 -16.63
C GLY A 175 11.65 -7.27 -15.91
N VAL A 176 12.18 -7.42 -14.70
CA VAL A 176 11.95 -8.56 -13.80
C VAL A 176 11.50 -8.05 -12.43
N VAL A 177 10.51 -8.70 -11.85
CA VAL A 177 10.06 -8.50 -10.47
C VAL A 177 10.24 -9.82 -9.73
N ASN A 178 11.11 -9.86 -8.74
CA ASN A 178 11.48 -11.08 -8.01
C ASN A 178 11.07 -10.97 -6.56
N PHE A 179 10.04 -11.71 -6.18
CA PHE A 179 9.58 -11.87 -4.80
C PHE A 179 10.53 -12.84 -4.08
N LYS A 180 11.25 -12.33 -3.09
CA LYS A 180 12.07 -13.15 -2.19
C LYS A 180 11.24 -13.52 -0.98
N LEU A 181 11.07 -14.81 -0.74
CA LEU A 181 10.42 -15.28 0.49
C LEU A 181 11.44 -15.33 1.63
N LYS A 182 10.94 -15.21 2.86
CA LYS A 182 11.73 -15.47 4.07
C LYS A 182 12.29 -16.90 4.04
N ARG A 183 13.51 -17.11 4.52
CA ARG A 183 14.21 -18.41 4.42
C ARG A 183 14.43 -19.11 5.75
N ASP A 184 14.33 -18.37 6.84
CA ASP A 184 14.66 -18.77 8.20
C ASP A 184 13.60 -18.29 9.21
N PHE A 185 12.39 -17.98 8.73
CA PHE A 185 11.31 -17.49 9.55
C PHE A 185 10.90 -18.52 10.61
N GLN A 186 10.90 -18.09 11.86
CA GLN A 186 10.50 -18.90 12.99
C GLN A 186 9.53 -18.11 13.86
N GLY A 187 8.36 -18.69 14.11
CA GLY A 187 7.33 -18.08 14.95
C GLY A 187 6.00 -17.97 14.24
N LEU A 188 5.19 -17.03 14.73
CA LEU A 188 3.83 -16.75 14.26
C LEU A 188 3.70 -15.24 14.08
N VAL A 189 3.27 -14.83 12.88
CA VAL A 189 2.84 -13.47 12.58
C VAL A 189 1.37 -13.54 12.23
N VAL A 190 0.58 -12.64 12.82
CA VAL A 190 -0.82 -12.44 12.48
C VAL A 190 -1.01 -10.95 12.28
N ASP A 191 -1.64 -10.61 11.17
CA ASP A 191 -1.88 -9.25 10.77
C ASP A 191 -3.35 -9.09 10.38
N LEU A 192 -3.99 -8.06 10.92
CA LEU A 192 -5.38 -7.72 10.65
C LEU A 192 -5.43 -6.26 10.23
N GLN A 193 -5.92 -6.05 9.03
CA GLN A 193 -6.10 -4.73 8.47
C GLN A 193 -7.56 -4.52 8.12
N SER A 194 -8.08 -3.32 8.40
CA SER A 194 -9.37 -2.89 7.90
C SER A 194 -9.34 -1.41 7.52
N GLY A 195 -10.09 -1.05 6.50
CA GLY A 195 -10.18 0.31 5.99
C GLY A 195 -11.55 0.57 5.37
N ILE A 196 -11.86 1.83 5.11
CA ILE A 196 -13.06 2.28 4.40
C ILE A 196 -12.68 3.53 3.62
N THR A 197 -13.36 3.82 2.52
CA THR A 197 -13.08 5.07 1.81
C THR A 197 -13.70 6.27 2.53
N GLU A 198 -13.23 7.48 2.19
CA GLU A 198 -13.77 8.74 2.72
C GLU A 198 -15.26 8.92 2.44
N GLN A 199 -15.80 8.26 1.41
CA GLN A 199 -17.22 8.30 1.04
C GLN A 199 -18.08 7.30 1.82
N GLY A 200 -17.48 6.52 2.73
CA GLY A 200 -18.21 5.55 3.56
C GLY A 200 -18.63 4.27 2.85
N ASP A 201 -18.11 4.01 1.66
CA ASP A 201 -18.23 2.76 0.89
C ASP A 201 -16.87 2.03 0.82
N GLY A 202 -16.79 0.94 0.04
CA GLY A 202 -15.52 0.25 -0.23
C GLY A 202 -14.82 -0.27 1.02
N ASP A 203 -15.55 -0.90 1.94
CA ASP A 203 -14.98 -1.49 3.14
C ASP A 203 -13.94 -2.55 2.79
N GLU A 204 -12.77 -2.49 3.40
CA GLU A 204 -11.68 -3.42 3.20
C GLU A 204 -11.36 -4.13 4.50
N THR A 205 -11.18 -5.44 4.44
CA THR A 205 -10.71 -6.25 5.56
C THR A 205 -9.76 -7.32 5.06
N ARG A 206 -8.56 -7.38 5.63
CA ARG A 206 -7.56 -8.41 5.35
C ARG A 206 -7.09 -9.04 6.66
N LEU A 207 -7.09 -10.36 6.68
CA LEU A 207 -6.49 -11.18 7.72
C LEU A 207 -5.38 -12.01 7.09
N SER A 208 -4.14 -11.82 7.55
CA SER A 208 -2.99 -12.59 7.13
C SER A 208 -2.38 -13.31 8.33
N GLY A 209 -1.96 -14.55 8.14
CA GLY A 209 -1.33 -15.37 9.15
C GLY A 209 -0.17 -16.13 8.54
N LEU A 210 0.99 -16.10 9.18
CA LEU A 210 2.16 -16.85 8.78
C LEU A 210 2.72 -17.58 10.00
N ILE A 211 2.86 -18.90 9.89
CA ILE A 211 3.56 -19.72 10.87
C ILE A 211 4.75 -20.39 10.21
N GLY A 212 5.88 -20.44 10.90
CA GLY A 212 7.05 -21.12 10.39
C GLY A 212 7.98 -21.65 11.47
N GLY A 213 8.82 -22.58 11.07
CA GLY A 213 9.77 -23.24 11.95
C GLY A 213 11.00 -23.73 11.21
N ASN A 214 12.13 -23.58 11.88
CA ASN A 214 13.42 -24.11 11.44
C ASN A 214 13.61 -25.54 11.96
N PHE A 215 14.23 -26.41 11.17
CA PHE A 215 14.50 -27.80 11.51
C PHE A 215 15.92 -28.22 11.10
N GLY A 216 16.42 -29.30 11.71
CA GLY A 216 17.77 -29.82 11.46
C GLY A 216 18.87 -28.79 11.75
N ASP A 217 18.83 -28.17 12.92
CA ASP A 217 19.79 -27.14 13.37
C ASP A 217 19.88 -25.92 12.42
N GLY A 218 18.74 -25.49 11.89
CA GLY A 218 18.65 -24.33 10.98
C GLY A 218 18.96 -24.64 9.52
N ARG A 219 19.12 -25.91 9.14
CA ARG A 219 19.39 -26.31 7.75
C ARG A 219 18.14 -26.41 6.88
N GLY A 220 16.97 -26.39 7.49
CA GLY A 220 15.69 -26.38 6.79
C GLY A 220 14.69 -25.44 7.45
N ASN A 221 13.77 -24.92 6.66
CA ASN A 221 12.69 -24.04 7.10
C ASN A 221 11.38 -24.46 6.40
N VAL A 222 10.30 -24.53 7.16
CA VAL A 222 8.93 -24.66 6.63
C VAL A 222 8.13 -23.46 7.09
N MET A 223 7.39 -22.87 6.16
CA MET A 223 6.39 -21.85 6.46
C MET A 223 5.05 -22.24 5.85
N VAL A 224 3.98 -21.85 6.55
CA VAL A 224 2.61 -21.96 6.07
C VAL A 224 1.95 -20.60 6.28
N GLY A 225 1.50 -20.01 5.18
CA GLY A 225 0.80 -18.73 5.16
C GLY A 225 -0.66 -18.90 4.73
N LEU A 226 -1.55 -18.13 5.34
CA LEU A 226 -2.94 -17.98 4.94
C LEU A 226 -3.26 -16.49 4.87
N GLU A 227 -3.88 -16.06 3.79
CA GLU A 227 -4.40 -14.71 3.67
C GLU A 227 -5.85 -14.72 3.18
N LEU A 228 -6.69 -13.93 3.84
CA LEU A 228 -8.08 -13.73 3.50
C LEU A 228 -8.31 -12.23 3.36
N ALA A 229 -8.67 -11.77 2.16
CA ALA A 229 -9.02 -10.39 1.90
C ALA A 229 -10.46 -10.29 1.40
N ARG A 230 -11.21 -9.31 1.91
CA ARG A 230 -12.52 -8.91 1.44
C ARG A 230 -12.51 -7.41 1.16
N ARG A 231 -13.16 -7.02 0.08
CA ARG A 231 -13.29 -5.63 -0.35
C ARG A 231 -14.71 -5.38 -0.84
N GLY A 232 -15.32 -4.31 -0.33
CA GLY A 232 -16.60 -3.77 -0.75
C GLY A 232 -16.50 -3.10 -2.12
N SER A 233 -17.65 -2.96 -2.78
CA SER A 233 -17.70 -2.27 -4.07
C SER A 233 -17.56 -0.76 -3.89
N VAL A 234 -16.84 -0.14 -4.82
CA VAL A 234 -16.82 1.32 -5.02
C VAL A 234 -17.43 1.59 -6.38
N MET A 235 -18.41 2.49 -6.44
CA MET A 235 -19.10 2.83 -7.68
C MET A 235 -18.70 4.23 -8.15
N GLU A 236 -18.50 4.41 -9.45
CA GLU A 236 -18.22 5.74 -10.05
C GLU A 236 -19.35 6.74 -9.76
N ARG A 237 -20.60 6.28 -9.70
CA ARG A 237 -21.77 7.13 -9.43
C ARG A 237 -21.75 7.78 -8.03
N ASP A 238 -21.03 7.18 -7.09
CA ASP A 238 -20.93 7.64 -5.71
C ASP A 238 -19.74 8.59 -5.52
N ARG A 239 -19.12 9.02 -6.63
CA ARG A 239 -17.96 9.91 -6.64
C ARG A 239 -18.30 11.22 -7.33
N ASP A 240 -18.30 12.30 -6.57
CA ASP A 240 -18.66 13.64 -7.06
C ASP A 240 -17.86 14.05 -8.30
N PHE A 241 -16.56 13.74 -8.35
CA PHE A 241 -15.73 14.08 -9.50
C PHE A 241 -16.10 13.31 -10.77
N PHE A 242 -16.56 12.05 -10.66
CA PHE A 242 -17.08 11.29 -11.80
C PHE A 242 -18.42 11.87 -12.25
N VAL A 243 -19.34 12.13 -11.32
CA VAL A 243 -20.66 12.71 -11.61
C VAL A 243 -20.52 14.11 -12.22
N ALA A 244 -19.63 14.94 -11.69
CA ALA A 244 -19.32 16.27 -12.24
C ALA A 244 -18.76 16.17 -13.66
N GLY A 245 -17.84 15.23 -13.91
CA GLY A 245 -17.32 14.97 -15.26
C GLY A 245 -18.42 14.53 -16.24
N PHE A 246 -19.33 13.64 -15.82
CA PHE A 246 -20.46 13.20 -16.65
C PHE A 246 -21.48 14.31 -16.92
N ASN A 247 -21.66 15.24 -15.98
CA ASN A 247 -22.56 16.39 -16.13
C ASN A 247 -21.91 17.57 -16.84
N ASP A 248 -20.60 17.58 -17.03
CA ASP A 248 -19.88 18.64 -17.74
C ASP A 248 -20.08 18.49 -19.25
N PRO A 249 -20.76 19.45 -19.92
CA PRO A 249 -20.98 19.41 -21.37
C PRO A 249 -19.69 19.54 -22.20
N GLN A 250 -18.56 19.90 -21.57
CA GLN A 250 -17.23 19.90 -22.20
C GLN A 250 -16.54 18.52 -22.12
N THR A 251 -17.03 17.59 -21.29
CA THR A 251 -16.55 16.21 -21.27
C THR A 251 -17.11 15.48 -22.48
N THR A 252 -16.26 15.15 -23.45
CA THR A 252 -16.66 14.38 -24.63
C THR A 252 -17.19 13.01 -24.18
N GLY A 253 -18.48 12.76 -24.38
CA GLY A 253 -19.08 11.46 -24.05
C GLY A 253 -18.36 10.33 -24.81
N SER A 254 -17.89 9.32 -24.08
CA SER A 254 -17.41 8.09 -24.72
C SER A 254 -18.63 7.40 -25.37
N PRO A 255 -18.57 7.01 -26.66
CA PRO A 255 -19.62 6.17 -27.22
C PRO A 255 -19.74 4.90 -26.38
N LEU A 256 -20.96 4.37 -26.25
CA LEU A 256 -21.38 3.21 -25.45
C LEU A 256 -20.61 1.89 -25.73
N SER A 257 -19.55 1.95 -26.51
CA SER A 257 -18.60 0.90 -26.81
C SER A 257 -17.26 1.54 -27.16
N SER A 258 -16.30 1.62 -26.24
CA SER A 258 -14.87 1.69 -26.60
C SER A 258 -13.94 1.58 -25.40
N PHE A 259 -12.92 0.75 -25.61
CA PHE A 259 -11.71 0.60 -24.82
C PHE A 259 -11.06 1.95 -24.48
N ALA A 260 -10.45 2.02 -23.30
CA ALA A 260 -9.71 3.18 -22.79
C ALA A 260 -8.72 3.68 -23.84
N SER A 261 -9.11 4.73 -24.57
CA SER A 261 -8.19 5.52 -25.37
C SER A 261 -7.69 6.64 -24.47
N TYR A 262 -6.41 6.59 -24.13
CA TYR A 262 -5.72 7.70 -23.49
C TYR A 262 -5.87 8.94 -24.39
N ASN A 263 -6.70 9.89 -23.96
CA ASN A 263 -6.85 11.18 -24.61
C ASN A 263 -5.96 12.20 -23.87
N PRO A 264 -4.83 12.64 -24.46
CA PRO A 264 -3.93 13.59 -23.82
C PRO A 264 -4.51 15.01 -23.67
N ALA A 265 -5.73 15.25 -24.16
CA ALA A 265 -6.42 16.53 -24.09
C ALA A 265 -7.69 16.46 -23.20
N GLY A 266 -7.56 15.93 -21.99
CA GLY A 266 -8.62 16.07 -20.98
C GLY A 266 -8.83 17.57 -20.62
N PRO A 267 -10.04 17.98 -20.20
CA PRO A 267 -10.34 19.37 -19.82
C PRO A 267 -9.52 19.88 -18.62
N ASN A 268 -8.78 18.99 -17.93
CA ASN A 268 -7.81 19.33 -16.89
C ASN A 268 -6.42 19.74 -17.42
N GLY A 269 -6.33 20.24 -18.65
CA GLY A 269 -5.14 20.97 -19.08
C GLY A 269 -4.96 22.23 -18.22
N PRO A 270 -3.72 22.63 -17.86
CA PRO A 270 -3.51 23.91 -17.20
C PRO A 270 -4.12 25.01 -18.07
N SER A 271 -4.91 25.90 -17.47
CA SER A 271 -5.53 27.00 -18.22
C SER A 271 -4.45 27.80 -18.94
N GLN A 272 -4.77 28.38 -20.10
CA GLN A 272 -3.79 29.21 -20.82
C GLN A 272 -3.25 30.34 -19.91
N ALA A 273 -4.05 30.82 -18.96
CA ALA A 273 -3.62 31.75 -17.92
C ALA A 273 -2.58 31.14 -16.96
N ALA A 274 -2.77 29.88 -16.52
CA ALA A 274 -1.80 29.16 -15.70
C ALA A 274 -0.49 28.91 -16.47
N VAL A 275 -0.57 28.50 -17.74
CA VAL A 275 0.60 28.32 -18.61
C VAL A 275 1.35 29.66 -18.79
N ASN A 276 0.62 30.74 -19.09
CA ASN A 276 1.19 32.08 -19.25
C ASN A 276 1.80 32.62 -17.95
N SER A 277 1.27 32.23 -16.79
CA SER A 277 1.80 32.64 -15.47
C SER A 277 3.16 32.01 -15.15
N VAL A 278 3.43 30.81 -15.69
CA VAL A 278 4.67 30.07 -15.47
C VAL A 278 5.71 30.37 -16.55
N PHE A 279 5.28 30.47 -17.81
CA PHE A 279 6.20 30.55 -18.96
C PHE A 279 6.29 31.95 -19.61
N GLY A 280 5.48 32.91 -19.14
CA GLY A 280 5.39 34.25 -19.72
C GLY A 280 4.69 34.24 -21.09
N THR A 281 4.03 35.34 -21.44
CA THR A 281 3.47 35.51 -22.79
C THR A 281 4.62 35.74 -23.77
N THR A 282 4.97 34.73 -24.56
CA THR A 282 5.85 34.96 -25.71
C THR A 282 5.13 35.91 -26.68
N PRO A 283 5.70 37.10 -26.99
CA PRO A 283 5.06 38.02 -27.92
C PRO A 283 5.16 37.42 -29.33
N GLY A 284 4.05 36.97 -29.91
CA GLY A 284 4.06 36.58 -31.33
C GLY A 284 2.91 35.73 -31.90
N ALA A 285 2.02 35.13 -31.11
CA ALA A 285 0.94 34.31 -31.68
C ALA A 285 -0.31 35.15 -31.96
N ALA A 286 -0.35 35.80 -33.13
CA ALA A 286 -1.54 36.45 -33.66
C ALA A 286 -2.64 35.42 -33.96
N ALA A 287 -3.87 35.72 -33.53
CA ALA A 287 -5.06 34.94 -33.84
C ALA A 287 -5.31 34.90 -35.36
N ARG A 288 -5.44 33.70 -35.93
CA ARG A 288 -6.00 33.52 -37.27
C ARG A 288 -7.51 33.42 -37.15
N THR A 289 -8.20 34.35 -37.81
CA THR A 289 -9.64 34.36 -38.09
C THR A 289 -10.06 33.19 -38.97
#